data_AF-A0A536M8N2-F1
#
_entry.id   AF-A0A536M8N2-F1
#
_cell.length_a   1.000
_cell.length_b   1.000
_cell.length_c   1.000
_cell.angle_alpha   90.00
_cell.angle_beta   90.00
_cell.angle_gamma   90.00
#
_symmetry.space_group_name_H-M   'P 1'
#
loop_
_entity.id
_entity.type
_entity.pdbx_description
1 polymer ?
#
loop_
_entity_poly.entity_id
_entity_poly.type
_entity_poly.pdbx_seq_one_letter_code
_entity_poly.pdbx_strand_id
1 'polypeptide(L)'
;MKLPLPLDMEPMLSAISDSGIPKGDGWEYEPKWDGFRTLVFRDGEEVALMSRGGRAMTRYFPEVLPALRKLGPSKLVLDGELVVVGANGLDFGALQQRVHPAESRVRMLSELTPAWFIAFDLLAEGADDLRKQPLGERRARLEKLLQGVKKPIFLTPYTRNPKTAEEWFEKFEGAGLDGVIAKAWDGAYVPGKRLWVKIKHKRTADCVVIGWRKTSDGSTLGALLLGLYDKKGNIHYVGHTSSFSAAERRELIKKLRPLETEIPEEEWQANPGRMPGGLSRWSRGKDTEWVAVRPELVCEVTYDKLEAGQRFRHATGFLRWRTDKPPKKCGFDQIASAAEFDVRGIFQSK
;
A
#
# COMPACT_ATOMS: atom_id res chain seq x y z
N MET A 1 -18.25 10.08 -23.65
CA MET A 1 -17.40 8.92 -24.01
C MET A 1 -18.18 7.78 -24.67
N LYS A 2 -17.75 7.36 -25.87
CA LYS A 2 -18.19 6.19 -26.64
C LYS A 2 -17.02 5.20 -26.76
N LEU A 3 -16.83 4.41 -25.70
CA LEU A 3 -15.77 3.39 -25.57
C LEU A 3 -16.39 1.99 -25.50
N PRO A 4 -15.65 0.93 -25.88
CA PRO A 4 -16.15 -0.44 -25.77
C PRO A 4 -16.29 -0.93 -24.32
N LEU A 5 -15.76 -0.17 -23.35
CA LEU A 5 -15.78 -0.50 -21.93
C LEU A 5 -16.52 0.59 -21.11
N PRO A 6 -17.32 0.21 -20.11
CA PRO A 6 -18.05 1.17 -19.30
C PRO A 6 -17.15 1.76 -18.20
N LEU A 7 -17.42 3.01 -17.80
CA LEU A 7 -16.60 3.76 -16.83
C LEU A 7 -16.69 3.19 -15.40
N ASP A 8 -17.74 2.43 -15.09
CA ASP A 8 -17.96 1.77 -13.81
C ASP A 8 -17.36 0.35 -13.75
N MET A 9 -16.64 -0.08 -14.80
CA MET A 9 -15.94 -1.35 -14.82
C MET A 9 -14.96 -1.46 -13.65
N GLU A 10 -15.05 -2.55 -12.90
CA GLU A 10 -14.08 -2.86 -11.86
C GLU A 10 -12.73 -3.29 -12.45
N PRO A 11 -11.60 -2.88 -11.86
CA PRO A 11 -10.32 -3.45 -12.26
C PRO A 11 -10.20 -4.91 -11.85
N MET A 12 -9.36 -5.64 -12.57
CA MET A 12 -8.88 -6.96 -12.17
C MET A 12 -8.03 -6.85 -10.90
N LEU A 13 -8.12 -7.84 -10.02
CA LEU A 13 -7.53 -7.82 -8.69
C LEU A 13 -6.45 -8.88 -8.53
N SER A 14 -5.71 -8.76 -7.41
CA SER A 14 -4.72 -9.76 -7.00
C SER A 14 -5.11 -10.50 -5.73
N ALA A 15 -4.70 -11.78 -5.68
CA ALA A 15 -4.64 -12.62 -4.50
C ALA A 15 -3.21 -12.61 -3.93
N ILE A 16 -3.07 -12.70 -2.61
CA ILE A 16 -1.73 -12.80 -1.98
C ILE A 16 -1.16 -14.19 -2.19
N SER A 17 0.15 -14.29 -2.44
CA SER A 17 0.89 -15.56 -2.40
C SER A 17 1.62 -15.70 -1.07
N ASP A 18 1.37 -16.80 -0.36
CA ASP A 18 2.12 -17.20 0.83
C ASP A 18 3.29 -18.14 0.50
N SER A 19 3.34 -18.68 -0.72
CA SER A 19 4.38 -19.60 -1.21
C SER A 19 5.51 -18.91 -1.98
N GLY A 20 5.53 -17.57 -1.99
CA GLY A 20 6.54 -16.77 -2.69
C GLY A 20 6.19 -16.49 -4.15
N ILE A 21 7.21 -16.12 -4.94
CA ILE A 21 7.07 -15.80 -6.37
C ILE A 21 6.72 -17.08 -7.14
N PRO A 22 5.54 -17.16 -7.80
CA PRO A 22 5.20 -18.31 -8.64
C PRO A 22 6.27 -18.52 -9.70
N LYS A 23 6.66 -19.76 -9.98
CA LYS A 23 7.70 -20.10 -10.97
C LYS A 23 7.08 -20.75 -12.21
N GLY A 24 7.82 -20.72 -13.32
CA GLY A 24 7.44 -21.35 -14.59
C GLY A 24 7.20 -20.33 -15.71
N ASP A 25 7.23 -20.81 -16.95
CA ASP A 25 7.26 -19.95 -18.13
C ASP A 25 5.93 -19.24 -18.44
N GLY A 26 4.85 -19.64 -17.78
CA GLY A 26 3.51 -19.05 -17.95
C GLY A 26 3.31 -17.70 -17.24
N TRP A 27 4.34 -17.14 -16.59
CA TRP A 27 4.24 -15.91 -15.79
C TRP A 27 5.04 -14.75 -16.38
N GLU A 28 4.51 -13.55 -16.22
CA GLU A 28 5.31 -12.33 -16.15
C GLU A 28 5.28 -11.74 -14.74
N TYR A 29 6.29 -10.93 -14.43
CA TYR A 29 6.44 -10.25 -13.16
C TYR A 29 6.64 -8.76 -13.38
N GLU A 30 5.97 -7.95 -12.58
CA GLU A 30 6.10 -6.49 -12.56
C GLU A 30 6.38 -6.00 -11.13
N PRO A 31 7.05 -4.85 -10.95
CA PRO A 31 7.11 -4.20 -9.65
C PRO A 31 5.72 -3.88 -9.11
N LYS A 32 5.52 -4.06 -7.80
CA LYS A 32 4.28 -3.68 -7.13
C LYS A 32 4.32 -2.21 -6.72
N TRP A 33 3.77 -1.36 -7.58
CA TRP A 33 3.58 0.07 -7.31
C TRP A 33 2.66 0.32 -6.10
N ASP A 34 3.05 1.26 -5.23
CA ASP A 34 2.25 1.72 -4.09
C ASP A 34 1.67 3.10 -4.39
N GLY A 35 0.43 3.15 -4.84
CA GLY A 35 -0.23 4.39 -5.20
C GLY A 35 -1.75 4.28 -5.22
N PHE A 36 -2.38 5.00 -6.15
CA PHE A 36 -3.80 4.85 -6.42
C PHE A 36 -4.03 4.15 -7.76
N ARG A 37 -4.52 2.91 -7.66
CA ARG A 37 -5.02 2.16 -8.80
C ARG A 37 -6.08 2.95 -9.57
N THR A 38 -5.79 3.22 -10.84
CA THR A 38 -6.55 4.13 -11.69
C THR A 38 -6.77 3.52 -13.07
N LEU A 39 -8.04 3.35 -13.44
CA LEU A 39 -8.44 3.13 -14.84
C LEU A 39 -8.52 4.47 -15.54
N VAL A 40 -7.89 4.57 -16.71
CA VAL A 40 -7.97 5.76 -17.57
C VAL A 40 -8.86 5.44 -18.75
N PHE A 41 -9.94 6.19 -18.90
CA PHE A 41 -10.80 6.15 -20.06
C PHE A 41 -10.56 7.42 -20.87
N ARG A 42 -10.22 7.28 -22.15
CA ARG A 42 -10.04 8.43 -23.04
C ARG A 42 -10.85 8.25 -24.30
N ASP A 43 -11.59 9.29 -24.66
CA ASP A 43 -12.32 9.42 -25.93
C ASP A 43 -12.09 10.83 -26.50
N GLY A 44 -11.12 10.94 -27.42
CA GLY A 44 -10.64 12.23 -27.94
C GLY A 44 -9.99 13.07 -26.84
N GLU A 45 -10.57 14.25 -26.60
CA GLU A 45 -10.13 15.20 -25.57
C GLU A 45 -10.71 14.89 -24.17
N GLU A 46 -11.78 14.08 -24.11
CA GLU A 46 -12.38 13.65 -22.84
C GLU A 46 -11.49 12.58 -22.20
N VAL A 47 -11.06 12.82 -20.95
CA VAL A 47 -10.30 11.88 -20.14
C VAL A 47 -10.96 11.72 -18.78
N ALA A 48 -11.20 10.49 -18.36
CA ALA A 48 -11.75 10.14 -17.07
C ALA A 48 -10.79 9.20 -16.34
N LEU A 49 -10.45 9.56 -15.11
CA LEU A 49 -9.66 8.74 -14.19
C LEU A 49 -10.62 8.13 -13.18
N MET A 50 -10.67 6.82 -13.10
CA MET A 50 -11.57 6.08 -12.21
C MET A 50 -10.75 5.27 -11.21
N SER A 51 -11.02 5.46 -9.92
CA SER A 51 -10.39 4.69 -8.85
C SER A 51 -10.79 3.21 -8.92
N ARG A 52 -10.05 2.37 -8.21
CA ARG A 52 -10.44 0.97 -7.97
C ARG A 52 -11.88 0.78 -7.47
N GLY A 53 -12.43 1.72 -6.70
CA GLY A 53 -13.79 1.65 -6.16
C GLY A 53 -14.83 2.34 -7.03
N GLY A 54 -14.55 2.61 -8.31
CA GLY A 54 -15.48 3.26 -9.24
C GLY A 54 -15.68 4.76 -9.01
N ARG A 55 -14.90 5.39 -8.12
CA ARG A 55 -14.99 6.84 -7.86
C ARG A 55 -14.20 7.64 -8.88
N ALA A 56 -14.78 8.72 -9.39
CA ALA A 56 -14.11 9.66 -10.27
C ALA A 56 -12.95 10.38 -9.58
N MET A 57 -11.79 10.38 -10.22
CA MET A 57 -10.55 10.96 -9.72
C MET A 57 -10.00 12.10 -10.59
N THR A 58 -10.56 12.33 -11.79
CA THR A 58 -10.01 13.23 -12.81
C THR A 58 -9.59 14.60 -12.28
N ARG A 59 -10.47 15.26 -11.50
CA ARG A 59 -10.22 16.60 -10.97
C ARG A 59 -9.03 16.70 -10.01
N TYR A 60 -8.59 15.59 -9.41
CA TYR A 60 -7.49 15.59 -8.45
C TYR A 60 -6.11 15.52 -9.11
N PHE A 61 -6.04 15.15 -10.40
CA PHE A 61 -4.79 14.93 -11.12
C PHE A 61 -4.78 15.68 -12.47
N PRO A 62 -4.96 17.01 -12.46
CA PRO A 62 -4.99 17.78 -13.70
C PRO A 62 -3.69 17.70 -14.52
N GLU A 63 -2.55 17.46 -13.87
CA GLU A 63 -1.21 17.44 -14.46
C GLU A 63 -0.99 16.27 -15.43
N VAL A 64 -1.70 15.14 -15.26
CA VAL A 64 -1.53 13.97 -16.14
C VAL A 64 -2.42 14.05 -17.39
N LEU A 65 -3.49 14.84 -17.35
CA LEU A 65 -4.51 14.90 -18.41
C LEU A 65 -3.93 15.35 -19.78
N PRO A 66 -3.09 16.40 -19.87
CA PRO A 66 -2.53 16.82 -21.15
C PRO A 66 -1.69 15.73 -21.84
N ALA A 67 -0.96 14.93 -21.06
CA ALA A 67 -0.17 13.83 -21.61
C ALA A 67 -1.06 12.66 -22.05
N LEU A 68 -2.10 12.33 -21.27
CA LEU A 68 -3.06 11.28 -21.63
C LEU A 68 -3.81 11.64 -22.92
N ARG A 69 -4.17 12.91 -23.10
CA ARG A 69 -4.80 13.43 -24.33
C ARG A 69 -3.91 13.36 -25.58
N LYS A 70 -2.59 13.23 -25.42
CA LYS A 70 -1.64 13.15 -26.54
C LYS A 70 -1.33 11.72 -26.97
N LEU A 71 -1.75 10.71 -26.21
CA LEU A 71 -1.58 9.32 -26.61
C LEU A 71 -2.33 9.04 -27.93
N GLY A 72 -1.88 8.08 -28.73
CA GLY A 72 -2.58 7.67 -29.95
C GLY A 72 -2.80 6.16 -29.91
N PRO A 73 -4.00 5.62 -30.19
CA PRO A 73 -5.17 6.27 -30.79
C PRO A 73 -5.98 7.17 -29.82
N SER A 74 -6.95 7.92 -30.35
CA SER A 74 -7.78 8.87 -29.59
C SER A 74 -8.77 8.20 -28.64
N LYS A 75 -9.02 6.90 -28.80
CA LYS A 75 -9.85 6.08 -27.91
C LYS A 75 -9.01 4.99 -27.28
N LEU A 76 -8.94 4.99 -25.96
CA LEU A 76 -8.18 3.98 -25.22
C LEU A 76 -8.73 3.80 -23.81
N VAL A 77 -8.49 2.60 -23.26
CA VAL A 77 -8.68 2.32 -21.84
C VAL A 77 -7.40 1.70 -21.29
N LEU A 78 -6.77 2.38 -20.34
CA LEU A 78 -5.54 1.93 -19.68
C LEU A 78 -5.84 1.53 -18.24
N ASP A 79 -5.06 0.59 -17.75
CA ASP A 79 -4.99 0.26 -16.34
C ASP A 79 -3.59 0.59 -15.81
N GLY A 80 -3.53 1.36 -14.73
CA GLY A 80 -2.29 1.89 -14.19
C GLY A 80 -2.37 2.29 -12.72
N GLU A 81 -1.26 2.82 -12.22
CA GLU A 81 -1.12 3.35 -10.86
C GLU A 81 -0.75 4.83 -10.92
N LEU A 82 -1.50 5.68 -10.22
CA LEU A 82 -1.07 7.05 -9.95
C LEU A 82 -0.15 7.06 -8.73
N VAL A 83 1.03 7.64 -8.88
CA VAL A 83 2.05 7.72 -7.83
C VAL A 83 2.61 9.13 -7.69
N VAL A 84 3.11 9.48 -6.51
CA VAL A 84 3.96 10.66 -6.30
C VAL A 84 5.36 10.18 -5.97
N VAL A 85 6.36 10.78 -6.58
CA VAL A 85 7.78 10.47 -6.33
C VAL A 85 8.39 11.57 -5.47
N GLY A 86 8.74 11.24 -4.23
CA GLY A 86 9.43 12.11 -3.29
C GLY A 86 10.96 12.03 -3.41
N ALA A 87 11.66 12.48 -2.37
CA ALA A 87 13.12 12.42 -2.29
C ALA A 87 13.64 10.97 -2.24
N ASN A 88 12.98 10.13 -1.44
CA ASN A 88 13.44 8.78 -1.09
C ASN A 88 12.62 7.67 -1.76
N GLY A 89 12.02 7.94 -2.93
CA GLY A 89 11.15 7.00 -3.65
C GLY A 89 9.68 7.39 -3.65
N LEU A 90 8.77 6.42 -3.67
CA LEU A 90 7.33 6.66 -3.73
C LEU A 90 6.80 7.29 -2.42
N ASP A 91 6.17 8.45 -2.54
CA ASP A 91 5.57 9.17 -1.42
C ASP A 91 4.04 9.04 -1.42
N PHE A 92 3.57 7.97 -0.77
CA PHE A 92 2.15 7.74 -0.62
C PHE A 92 1.46 8.81 0.24
N GLY A 93 2.16 9.39 1.22
CA GLY A 93 1.60 10.42 2.09
C GLY A 93 1.27 11.69 1.31
N ALA A 94 2.20 12.14 0.46
CA ALA A 94 1.95 13.23 -0.48
C ALA A 94 0.83 12.89 -1.47
N LEU A 95 0.79 11.66 -1.99
CA LEU A 95 -0.29 11.21 -2.86
C LEU A 95 -1.68 11.30 -2.18
N GLN A 96 -1.80 10.91 -0.90
CA GLN A 96 -3.06 11.03 -0.16
C GLN A 96 -3.55 12.48 -0.02
N GLN A 97 -2.62 13.43 0.13
CA GLN A 97 -2.96 14.85 0.22
C GLN A 97 -3.58 15.40 -1.08
N ARG A 98 -3.43 14.70 -2.23
CA ARG A 98 -4.01 15.11 -3.52
C ARG A 98 -5.54 15.04 -3.52
N VAL A 99 -6.14 14.15 -2.73
CA VAL A 99 -7.60 14.01 -2.64
C VAL A 99 -8.16 15.06 -1.69
N HIS A 100 -8.15 16.31 -2.12
CA HIS A 100 -8.55 17.46 -1.32
C HIS A 100 -9.85 18.11 -1.85
N PRO A 101 -10.76 18.59 -0.99
CA PRO A 101 -11.98 19.27 -1.46
C PRO A 101 -11.70 20.57 -2.23
N ALA A 102 -10.80 21.41 -1.72
CA ALA A 102 -10.47 22.69 -2.35
C ALA A 102 -9.62 22.51 -3.63
N GLU A 103 -10.13 23.00 -4.77
CA GLU A 103 -9.46 22.94 -6.07
C GLU A 103 -8.13 23.69 -6.10
N SER A 104 -8.04 24.86 -5.45
CA SER A 104 -6.80 25.64 -5.34
C SER A 104 -5.66 24.84 -4.71
N ARG A 105 -5.98 24.04 -3.68
CA ARG A 105 -5.01 23.16 -3.03
C ARG A 105 -4.58 22.02 -3.95
N VAL A 106 -5.50 21.45 -4.73
CA VAL A 106 -5.19 20.43 -5.74
C VAL A 106 -4.26 21.00 -6.81
N ARG A 107 -4.55 22.19 -7.36
CA ARG A 107 -3.68 22.85 -8.35
C ARG A 107 -2.28 23.08 -7.79
N MET A 108 -2.18 23.71 -6.62
CA MET A 108 -0.89 23.94 -5.95
C MET A 108 -0.09 22.65 -5.76
N LEU A 109 -0.72 21.59 -5.22
CA LEU A 109 -0.04 20.30 -5.03
C LEU A 109 0.32 19.60 -6.35
N SER A 110 -0.40 19.89 -7.45
CA SER A 110 -0.09 19.31 -8.77
C SER A 110 1.18 19.87 -9.37
N GLU A 111 1.55 21.09 -8.99
CA GLU A 111 2.78 21.75 -9.40
C GLU A 111 3.94 21.41 -8.46
N LEU A 112 3.69 21.38 -7.15
CA LEU A 112 4.73 21.09 -6.15
C LEU A 112 5.15 19.61 -6.12
N THR A 113 4.18 18.71 -6.23
CA THR A 113 4.38 17.26 -6.14
C THR A 113 3.58 16.56 -7.23
N PRO A 114 3.96 16.73 -8.52
CA PRO A 114 3.20 16.20 -9.65
C PRO A 114 3.13 14.68 -9.60
N ALA A 115 1.94 14.13 -9.83
CA ALA A 115 1.76 12.69 -9.93
C ALA A 115 2.27 12.15 -11.27
N TRP A 116 2.73 10.90 -11.26
CA TRP A 116 3.02 10.10 -12.44
C TRP A 116 1.96 9.02 -12.60
N PHE A 117 1.64 8.68 -13.86
CA PHE A 117 0.79 7.54 -14.18
C PHE A 117 1.65 6.40 -14.72
N ILE A 118 1.71 5.30 -13.99
CA ILE A 118 2.45 4.10 -14.38
C ILE A 118 1.46 3.10 -14.97
N ALA A 119 1.44 2.98 -16.29
CA ALA A 119 0.59 2.04 -17.00
C ALA A 119 1.18 0.63 -16.96
N PHE A 120 0.33 -0.38 -16.79
CA PHE A 120 0.72 -1.78 -16.82
C PHE A 120 -0.24 -2.69 -17.61
N ASP A 121 -1.37 -2.19 -18.10
CA ASP A 121 -2.25 -2.92 -19.03
C ASP A 121 -2.99 -1.98 -19.99
N LEU A 122 -3.35 -2.49 -21.16
CA LEU A 122 -4.16 -1.83 -22.19
C LEU A 122 -5.43 -2.66 -22.41
N LEU A 123 -6.58 -2.12 -22.02
CA LEU A 123 -7.85 -2.85 -21.98
C LEU A 123 -8.71 -2.59 -23.22
N ALA A 124 -8.54 -1.44 -23.86
CA ALA A 124 -9.17 -1.12 -25.14
C ALA A 124 -8.32 -0.18 -25.97
N GLU A 125 -8.39 -0.33 -27.28
CA GLU A 125 -7.68 0.46 -28.28
C GLU A 125 -8.62 0.72 -29.47
N GLY A 126 -9.00 1.97 -29.71
CA GLY A 126 -9.99 2.28 -30.74
C GLY A 126 -11.37 1.71 -30.40
N ALA A 127 -11.87 0.82 -31.25
CA ALA A 127 -13.12 0.09 -31.04
C ALA A 127 -12.89 -1.30 -30.42
N ASP A 128 -11.64 -1.75 -30.29
CA ASP A 128 -11.31 -3.10 -29.87
C ASP A 128 -11.35 -3.22 -28.34
N ASP A 129 -12.15 -4.16 -27.84
CA ASP A 129 -12.07 -4.65 -26.45
C ASP A 129 -10.96 -5.71 -26.38
N LEU A 130 -9.86 -5.37 -25.69
CA LEU A 130 -8.69 -6.23 -25.61
C LEU A 130 -8.74 -7.19 -24.42
N ARG A 131 -9.74 -7.11 -23.52
CA ARG A 131 -9.75 -7.89 -22.27
C ARG A 131 -9.71 -9.40 -22.50
N LYS A 132 -10.28 -9.88 -23.60
CA LYS A 132 -10.26 -11.32 -23.96
C LYS A 132 -8.91 -11.77 -24.54
N GLN A 133 -8.06 -10.85 -24.96
CA GLN A 133 -6.76 -11.18 -25.53
C GLN A 133 -5.77 -11.61 -24.44
N PRO A 134 -4.80 -12.48 -24.75
CA PRO A 134 -3.67 -12.81 -23.88
C PRO A 134 -2.93 -11.55 -23.39
N LEU A 135 -2.43 -11.59 -22.15
CA LEU A 135 -1.68 -10.47 -21.57
C LEU A 135 -0.45 -10.09 -22.40
N GLY A 136 0.26 -11.07 -22.96
CA GLY A 136 1.40 -10.79 -23.84
C GLY A 136 1.05 -9.92 -25.06
N GLU A 137 -0.13 -10.12 -25.65
CA GLU A 137 -0.61 -9.30 -26.77
C GLU A 137 -0.99 -7.89 -26.32
N ARG A 138 -1.72 -7.78 -25.21
CA ARG A 138 -2.07 -6.47 -24.61
C ARG A 138 -0.80 -5.70 -24.24
N ARG A 139 0.21 -6.40 -23.76
CA ARG A 139 1.51 -5.85 -23.37
C ARG A 139 2.28 -5.29 -24.56
N ALA A 140 2.38 -6.05 -25.64
CA ALA A 140 3.05 -5.59 -26.86
C ALA A 140 2.38 -4.33 -27.45
N ARG A 141 1.05 -4.27 -27.41
CA ARG A 141 0.30 -3.08 -27.83
C ARG A 141 0.54 -1.88 -26.90
N LEU A 142 0.54 -2.10 -25.58
CA LEU A 142 0.85 -1.05 -24.60
C LEU A 142 2.28 -0.51 -24.79
N GLU A 143 3.25 -1.38 -25.06
CA GLU A 143 4.64 -1.00 -25.34
C GLU A 143 4.75 -0.11 -26.57
N LYS A 144 4.08 -0.48 -27.65
CA LYS A 144 4.01 0.31 -28.88
C LYS A 144 3.33 1.66 -28.64
N LEU A 145 2.19 1.65 -27.93
CA LEU A 145 1.43 2.85 -27.57
C LEU A 145 2.27 3.87 -26.78
N LEU A 146 3.10 3.39 -25.86
CA LEU A 146 3.92 4.23 -24.98
C LEU A 146 5.35 4.43 -25.49
N GLN A 147 5.67 4.00 -26.69
CA GLN A 147 6.98 4.20 -27.29
C GLN A 147 7.28 5.69 -27.45
N GLY A 148 8.38 6.16 -26.88
CA GLY A 148 8.78 7.57 -26.91
C GLY A 148 7.96 8.48 -25.99
N VAL A 149 6.93 7.96 -25.31
CA VAL A 149 6.19 8.70 -24.28
C VAL A 149 7.09 8.87 -23.06
N LYS A 150 7.12 10.09 -22.53
CA LYS A 150 7.89 10.46 -21.34
C LYS A 150 6.94 10.96 -20.25
N LYS A 151 7.52 11.51 -19.18
CA LYS A 151 6.82 12.16 -18.06
C LYS A 151 5.58 12.95 -18.51
N PRO A 152 4.46 12.85 -17.77
CA PRO A 152 4.28 12.11 -16.53
C PRO A 152 3.76 10.66 -16.71
N ILE A 153 3.72 10.13 -17.94
CA ILE A 153 3.24 8.77 -18.21
C ILE A 153 4.43 7.85 -18.39
N PHE A 154 4.38 6.70 -17.73
CA PHE A 154 5.42 5.68 -17.82
C PHE A 154 4.81 4.31 -18.02
N LEU A 155 5.54 3.45 -18.71
CA LEU A 155 5.28 2.03 -18.75
C LEU A 155 6.02 1.35 -17.59
N THR A 156 5.33 0.53 -16.78
CA THR A 156 6.03 -0.32 -15.80
C THR A 156 6.99 -1.25 -16.53
N PRO A 157 8.18 -1.58 -16.02
CA PRO A 157 8.94 -2.71 -16.57
C PRO A 157 8.24 -4.03 -16.24
N TYR A 158 8.55 -5.07 -17.02
CA TYR A 158 8.20 -6.45 -16.71
C TYR A 158 9.36 -7.39 -17.05
N THR A 159 9.35 -8.57 -16.45
CA THR A 159 10.28 -9.65 -16.77
C THR A 159 9.53 -10.97 -16.78
N ARG A 160 9.97 -11.91 -17.63
CA ARG A 160 9.52 -13.32 -17.58
C ARG A 160 10.54 -14.23 -16.90
N ASN A 161 11.66 -13.67 -16.43
CA ASN A 161 12.68 -14.38 -15.68
C ASN A 161 12.40 -14.28 -14.17
N PRO A 162 12.08 -15.39 -13.48
CA PRO A 162 11.82 -15.38 -12.04
C PRO A 162 12.99 -14.84 -11.22
N LYS A 163 14.25 -15.06 -11.64
CA LYS A 163 15.43 -14.54 -10.93
C LYS A 163 15.47 -13.01 -10.95
N THR A 164 15.14 -12.41 -12.09
CA THR A 164 15.04 -10.94 -12.17
C THR A 164 13.91 -10.42 -11.29
N ALA A 165 12.80 -11.16 -11.17
CA ALA A 165 11.72 -10.80 -10.25
C ALA A 165 12.14 -10.91 -8.78
N GLU A 166 12.92 -11.93 -8.41
CA GLU A 166 13.54 -12.07 -7.08
C GLU A 166 14.47 -10.87 -6.79
N GLU A 167 15.31 -10.47 -7.76
CA GLU A 167 16.15 -9.27 -7.63
C GLU A 167 15.33 -7.98 -7.46
N TRP A 168 14.25 -7.81 -8.21
CA TRP A 168 13.36 -6.65 -8.07
C TRP A 168 12.66 -6.64 -6.71
N PHE A 169 12.25 -7.81 -6.24
CA PHE A 169 11.66 -7.98 -4.92
C PHE A 169 12.63 -7.48 -3.84
N GLU A 170 13.90 -7.85 -3.88
CA GLU A 170 14.89 -7.38 -2.90
C GLU A 170 15.31 -5.91 -3.09
N LYS A 171 15.63 -5.49 -4.32
CA LYS A 171 16.26 -4.18 -4.58
C LYS A 171 15.28 -3.02 -4.50
N PHE A 172 14.03 -3.21 -4.91
CA PHE A 172 13.07 -2.11 -5.03
C PHE A 172 12.32 -1.81 -3.75
N GLU A 173 12.51 -2.60 -2.69
CA GLU A 173 11.90 -2.39 -1.37
C GLU A 173 12.16 -0.96 -0.84
N GLY A 174 13.40 -0.49 -1.00
CA GLY A 174 13.83 0.86 -0.63
C GLY A 174 13.20 2.01 -1.42
N ALA A 175 12.65 1.71 -2.60
CA ALA A 175 11.99 2.70 -3.46
C ALA A 175 10.54 2.96 -3.07
N GLY A 176 10.05 2.25 -2.05
CA GLY A 176 8.63 2.20 -1.70
C GLY A 176 7.84 1.19 -2.54
N LEU A 177 8.49 0.33 -3.34
CA LEU A 177 7.85 -0.79 -4.01
C LEU A 177 7.77 -1.98 -3.06
N ASP A 178 6.56 -2.49 -2.84
CA ASP A 178 6.28 -3.45 -1.75
C ASP A 178 6.19 -4.89 -2.26
N GLY A 179 7.12 -5.24 -3.14
CA GLY A 179 7.23 -6.54 -3.77
C GLY A 179 6.87 -6.54 -5.27
N VAL A 180 6.31 -7.65 -5.74
CA VAL A 180 6.06 -7.91 -7.17
C VAL A 180 4.65 -8.41 -7.43
N ILE A 181 4.14 -8.17 -8.64
CA ILE A 181 2.90 -8.75 -9.15
C ILE A 181 3.26 -9.77 -10.21
N ALA A 182 2.84 -11.03 -10.03
CA ALA A 182 2.89 -12.05 -11.06
C ALA A 182 1.55 -12.13 -11.78
N LYS A 183 1.59 -12.20 -13.12
CA LYS A 183 0.40 -12.31 -13.98
C LYS A 183 0.60 -13.44 -14.98
N ALA A 184 -0.46 -14.19 -15.28
CA ALA A 184 -0.41 -15.22 -16.29
C ALA A 184 -0.22 -14.58 -17.67
N TRP A 185 0.85 -14.96 -18.38
CA TRP A 185 1.25 -14.37 -19.66
C TRP A 185 0.19 -14.55 -20.75
N ASP A 186 -0.45 -15.72 -20.77
CA ASP A 186 -1.53 -16.05 -21.72
C ASP A 186 -2.93 -15.72 -21.16
N GLY A 187 -2.99 -15.02 -20.02
CA GLY A 187 -4.22 -14.74 -19.29
C GLY A 187 -5.03 -13.57 -19.86
N ALA A 188 -6.35 -13.75 -19.94
CA ALA A 188 -7.29 -12.67 -20.20
C ALA A 188 -7.40 -11.70 -19.00
N TYR A 189 -7.82 -10.47 -19.27
CA TYR A 189 -8.21 -9.52 -18.23
C TYR A 189 -9.66 -9.77 -17.80
N VAL A 190 -9.87 -10.09 -16.52
CA VAL A 190 -11.19 -10.42 -15.99
C VAL A 190 -11.58 -9.44 -14.87
N PRO A 191 -12.42 -8.42 -15.17
CA PRO A 191 -12.88 -7.42 -14.19
C PRO A 191 -13.40 -8.05 -12.90
N GLY A 192 -13.03 -7.46 -11.75
CA GLY A 192 -13.49 -7.88 -10.43
C GLY A 192 -12.93 -9.22 -9.92
N LYS A 193 -12.23 -10.01 -10.75
CA LYS A 193 -11.65 -11.30 -10.35
C LYS A 193 -10.23 -11.15 -9.84
N ARG A 194 -9.86 -12.00 -8.88
CA ARG A 194 -8.53 -12.06 -8.27
C ARG A 194 -7.66 -13.12 -8.96
N LEU A 195 -7.27 -12.88 -10.21
CA LEU A 195 -6.40 -13.85 -10.93
C LEU A 195 -4.94 -13.40 -11.03
N TRP A 196 -4.61 -12.15 -10.67
CA TRP A 196 -3.22 -11.77 -10.49
C TRP A 196 -2.72 -12.24 -9.13
N VAL A 197 -1.42 -12.40 -8.99
CA VAL A 197 -0.78 -12.83 -7.75
C VAL A 197 0.11 -11.69 -7.25
N LYS A 198 -0.15 -11.19 -6.04
CA LYS A 198 0.74 -10.22 -5.38
C LYS A 198 1.64 -10.96 -4.41
N ILE A 199 2.93 -10.66 -4.50
CA ILE A 199 3.96 -11.16 -3.61
C ILE A 199 4.52 -9.97 -2.86
N LYS A 200 4.52 -10.03 -1.54
CA LYS A 200 4.97 -8.97 -0.65
C LYS A 200 6.04 -9.49 0.29
N HIS A 201 6.88 -8.61 0.81
CA HIS A 201 7.76 -8.95 1.92
C HIS A 201 6.91 -9.32 3.13
N LYS A 202 7.13 -10.54 3.64
CA LYS A 202 6.57 -10.93 4.91
C LYS A 202 7.46 -10.36 6.01
N ARG A 203 7.06 -9.22 6.57
CA ARG A 203 7.78 -8.60 7.68
C ARG A 203 7.09 -8.98 8.99
N THR A 204 7.89 -9.35 9.98
CA THR A 204 7.41 -9.59 11.34
C THR A 204 8.16 -8.71 12.33
N ALA A 205 7.49 -8.35 13.41
CA ALA A 205 8.08 -7.67 14.54
C ALA A 205 7.58 -8.33 15.82
N ASP A 206 8.48 -8.51 16.78
CA ASP A 206 8.08 -8.88 18.12
C ASP A 206 7.76 -7.60 18.89
N CYS A 207 6.50 -7.42 19.24
CA CYS A 207 6.02 -6.23 19.92
C CYS A 207 5.58 -6.55 21.35
N VAL A 208 5.79 -5.59 22.24
CA VAL A 208 5.26 -5.64 23.59
C VAL A 208 3.82 -5.15 23.57
N VAL A 209 2.92 -5.83 24.28
CA VAL A 209 1.56 -5.34 24.50
C VAL A 209 1.62 -4.29 25.61
N ILE A 210 1.27 -3.05 25.26
CA ILE A 210 1.31 -1.90 26.17
C ILE A 210 -0.08 -1.46 26.64
N GLY A 211 -1.11 -1.98 25.98
CA GLY A 211 -2.49 -1.69 26.33
C GLY A 211 -3.45 -2.39 25.40
N TRP A 212 -4.73 -2.11 25.60
CA TRP A 212 -5.80 -2.59 24.74
C TRP A 212 -6.95 -1.61 24.69
N ARG A 213 -7.78 -1.71 23.64
CA ARG A 213 -9.02 -0.92 23.53
C ARG A 213 -10.21 -1.83 23.32
N LYS A 214 -11.38 -1.37 23.73
CA LYS A 214 -12.66 -2.06 23.49
C LYS A 214 -13.12 -1.86 22.05
N THR A 215 -14.04 -2.71 21.61
CA THR A 215 -14.87 -2.47 20.42
C THR A 215 -15.75 -1.22 20.62
N SER A 216 -16.28 -0.66 19.53
CA SER A 216 -17.10 0.57 19.59
C SER A 216 -18.41 0.42 20.38
N ASP A 217 -18.91 -0.80 20.56
CA ASP A 217 -20.05 -1.15 21.39
C ASP A 217 -19.65 -1.46 22.86
N GLY A 218 -18.37 -1.34 23.21
CA GLY A 218 -17.83 -1.55 24.56
C GLY A 218 -17.82 -3.01 25.04
N SER A 219 -18.27 -3.96 24.21
CA SER A 219 -18.61 -5.32 24.65
C SER A 219 -17.41 -6.27 24.73
N THR A 220 -16.40 -6.09 23.88
CA THR A 220 -15.27 -7.02 23.74
C THR A 220 -13.95 -6.31 23.46
N LEU A 221 -12.85 -7.08 23.41
CA LEU A 221 -11.54 -6.58 23.01
C LEU A 221 -11.61 -6.12 21.55
N GLY A 222 -11.35 -4.86 21.27
CA GLY A 222 -11.27 -4.30 19.93
C GLY A 222 -9.89 -4.51 19.30
N ALA A 223 -8.82 -4.15 20.01
CA ALA A 223 -7.44 -4.32 19.57
C ALA A 223 -6.46 -4.36 20.74
N LEU A 224 -5.33 -5.04 20.54
CA LEU A 224 -4.12 -4.87 21.37
C LEU A 224 -3.29 -3.72 20.82
N LEU A 225 -2.73 -2.91 21.72
CA LEU A 225 -1.84 -1.79 21.43
C LEU A 225 -0.40 -2.26 21.61
N LEU A 226 0.44 -1.95 20.63
CA LEU A 226 1.77 -2.51 20.48
C LEU A 226 2.84 -1.45 20.71
N GLY A 227 3.90 -1.83 21.41
CA GLY A 227 5.06 -0.99 21.68
C GLY A 227 6.39 -1.64 21.32
N LEU A 228 7.38 -0.79 21.00
CA LEU A 228 8.79 -1.16 20.85
C LEU A 228 9.67 -0.24 21.69
N TYR A 229 10.76 -0.79 22.21
CA TYR A 229 11.77 -0.07 22.97
C TYR A 229 12.78 0.64 22.05
N ASP A 230 13.12 1.88 22.38
CA ASP A 230 14.27 2.57 21.78
C ASP A 230 15.60 2.17 22.46
N LYS A 231 16.72 2.67 21.93
CA LYS A 231 18.06 2.42 22.49
C LYS A 231 18.27 2.99 23.90
N LYS A 232 17.43 3.94 24.33
CA LYS A 232 17.47 4.54 25.67
C LYS A 232 16.60 3.77 26.67
N GLY A 233 15.85 2.76 26.21
CA GLY A 233 14.97 1.96 27.05
C GLY A 233 13.54 2.51 27.19
N ASN A 234 13.15 3.52 26.41
CA ASN A 234 11.78 4.04 26.42
C ASN A 234 10.89 3.23 25.48
N ILE A 235 9.64 3.01 25.87
CA ILE A 235 8.66 2.31 25.05
C ILE A 235 7.87 3.30 24.16
N HIS A 236 7.67 2.95 22.90
CA HIS A 236 6.98 3.78 21.92
C HIS A 236 5.80 3.03 21.32
N TYR A 237 4.62 3.65 21.26
CA TYR A 237 3.47 3.06 20.56
C TYR A 237 3.74 3.00 19.05
N VAL A 238 3.73 1.77 18.52
CA VAL A 238 4.04 1.51 17.10
C VAL A 238 2.81 1.14 16.28
N GLY A 239 1.68 0.84 16.90
CA GLY A 239 0.46 0.46 16.18
C GLY A 239 -0.36 -0.56 16.96
N HIS A 240 -1.28 -1.23 16.28
CA HIS A 240 -2.20 -2.17 16.93
C HIS A 240 -2.41 -3.43 16.11
N THR A 241 -2.91 -4.48 16.78
CA THR A 241 -3.41 -5.71 16.14
C THR A 241 -4.83 -6.01 16.63
N SER A 242 -5.70 -6.45 15.72
CA SER A 242 -7.13 -6.67 15.99
C SER A 242 -7.68 -7.96 15.38
N SER A 243 -6.84 -8.82 14.82
CA SER A 243 -7.24 -10.04 14.09
C SER A 243 -7.44 -11.21 15.04
N PHE A 244 -8.47 -11.13 15.89
CA PHE A 244 -8.86 -12.17 16.84
C PHE A 244 -10.30 -12.64 16.60
N SER A 245 -10.54 -13.94 16.72
CA SER A 245 -11.87 -14.55 16.79
C SER A 245 -12.63 -14.10 18.04
N ALA A 246 -13.96 -14.26 18.05
CA ALA A 246 -14.78 -13.88 19.20
C ALA A 246 -14.41 -14.65 20.48
N ALA A 247 -13.99 -15.92 20.35
CA ALA A 247 -13.53 -16.71 21.48
C ALA A 247 -12.20 -16.18 22.04
N GLU A 248 -11.22 -15.92 21.17
CA GLU A 248 -9.92 -15.35 21.57
C GLU A 248 -10.08 -14.00 22.25
N ARG A 249 -10.96 -13.11 21.75
CA ARG A 249 -11.22 -11.81 22.37
C ARG A 249 -11.64 -11.91 23.84
N ARG A 250 -12.47 -12.91 24.18
CA ARG A 250 -12.91 -13.15 25.57
C ARG A 250 -11.77 -13.63 26.46
N GLU A 251 -10.97 -14.57 25.98
CA GLU A 251 -9.83 -15.10 26.73
C GLU A 251 -8.72 -14.05 26.91
N LEU A 252 -8.50 -13.21 25.89
CA LEU A 252 -7.54 -12.13 25.97
C LEU A 252 -7.92 -11.10 27.03
N ILE A 253 -9.20 -10.73 27.17
CA ILE A 253 -9.63 -9.84 28.26
C ILE A 253 -9.29 -10.44 29.63
N LYS A 254 -9.57 -11.73 29.84
CA LYS A 254 -9.25 -12.41 31.11
C LYS A 254 -7.74 -12.39 31.38
N LYS A 255 -6.93 -12.57 30.34
CA LYS A 255 -5.46 -12.52 30.43
C LYS A 255 -4.91 -11.12 30.70
N LEU A 256 -5.55 -10.08 30.15
CA LEU A 256 -5.09 -8.69 30.24
C LEU A 256 -5.51 -8.01 31.55
N ARG A 257 -6.69 -8.32 32.10
CA ARG A 257 -7.21 -7.71 33.34
C ARG A 257 -6.24 -7.71 34.51
N PRO A 258 -5.55 -8.84 34.84
CA PRO A 258 -4.56 -8.86 35.92
C PRO A 258 -3.31 -8.00 35.67
N LEU A 259 -3.10 -7.61 34.41
CA LEU A 259 -1.98 -6.79 33.98
C LEU A 259 -2.35 -5.30 33.88
N GLU A 260 -3.62 -4.94 34.07
CA GLU A 260 -4.06 -3.54 34.02
C GLU A 260 -3.29 -2.71 35.05
N THR A 261 -2.90 -1.51 34.62
CA THR A 261 -2.10 -0.57 35.41
C THR A 261 -2.51 0.85 35.07
N GLU A 262 -2.23 1.78 35.96
CA GLU A 262 -2.21 3.20 35.61
C GLU A 262 -1.09 3.46 34.60
N ILE A 263 -1.31 4.45 33.72
CA ILE A 263 -0.30 4.86 32.73
C ILE A 263 0.92 5.37 33.52
N PRO A 264 2.11 4.76 33.39
CA PRO A 264 3.28 5.24 34.13
C PRO A 264 3.64 6.64 33.65
N GLU A 265 3.34 7.65 34.46
CA GLU A 265 3.50 9.06 34.08
C GLU A 265 4.94 9.37 33.68
N GLU A 266 5.95 8.90 34.41
CA GLU A 266 7.35 9.22 34.13
C GLU A 266 7.88 8.63 32.81
N GLU A 267 7.53 7.38 32.46
CA GLU A 267 7.98 6.73 31.22
C GLU A 267 7.23 7.27 29.98
N TRP A 268 5.98 7.73 30.14
CA TRP A 268 5.09 8.07 29.02
C TRP A 268 4.94 9.60 28.79
N GLN A 269 5.07 10.43 29.84
CA GLN A 269 5.09 11.90 29.73
C GLN A 269 6.34 12.44 29.03
N ALA A 270 7.43 11.65 28.97
CA ALA A 270 8.64 12.02 28.26
C ALA A 270 8.45 12.07 26.72
N ASN A 271 7.39 11.44 26.17
CA ASN A 271 7.11 11.40 24.73
C ASN A 271 5.59 11.35 24.39
N PRO A 272 4.83 12.42 24.67
CA PRO A 272 3.36 12.43 24.55
C PRO A 272 2.83 12.20 23.11
N GLY A 273 3.63 12.53 22.08
CA GLY A 273 3.27 12.29 20.68
C GLY A 273 3.31 10.81 20.24
N ARG A 274 3.76 9.91 21.12
CA ARG A 274 3.94 8.47 20.83
C ARG A 274 3.13 7.59 21.79
N MET A 275 2.06 8.12 22.36
CA MET A 275 1.06 7.35 23.12
C MET A 275 -0.10 6.90 22.22
N PRO A 276 -0.76 5.77 22.52
CA PRO A 276 -2.08 5.47 21.99
C PRO A 276 -3.05 6.60 22.39
N GLY A 277 -3.80 7.14 21.42
CA GLY A 277 -4.71 8.27 21.66
C GLY A 277 -4.03 9.64 21.79
N GLY A 278 -2.70 9.74 21.62
CA GLY A 278 -2.00 11.04 21.59
C GLY A 278 -2.51 11.96 20.47
N LEU A 279 -2.55 13.26 20.74
CA LEU A 279 -3.03 14.31 19.83
C LEU A 279 -2.25 14.26 18.50
N SER A 280 -2.85 13.67 17.47
CA SER A 280 -2.38 13.78 16.09
C SER A 280 -3.29 14.77 15.34
N ARG A 281 -2.73 15.49 14.35
CA ARG A 281 -3.50 16.36 13.44
C ARG A 281 -4.67 15.65 12.72
N TRP A 282 -4.76 14.32 12.82
CA TRP A 282 -5.73 13.45 12.17
C TRP A 282 -6.77 12.83 13.13
N SER A 283 -6.52 12.83 14.45
CA SER A 283 -7.46 12.34 15.45
C SER A 283 -8.40 13.48 15.85
N ARG A 284 -9.40 13.76 14.98
CA ARG A 284 -10.52 14.67 15.26
C ARG A 284 -11.39 14.11 16.40
N GLY A 285 -10.95 14.27 17.66
CA GLY A 285 -11.81 14.13 18.84
C GLY A 285 -12.54 12.79 19.01
N LYS A 286 -12.01 11.68 18.48
CA LYS A 286 -12.52 10.36 18.86
C LYS A 286 -11.82 9.95 20.13
N ASP A 287 -12.56 9.98 21.24
CA ASP A 287 -12.16 9.38 22.51
C ASP A 287 -11.65 7.97 22.21
N THR A 288 -10.34 7.82 22.33
CA THR A 288 -9.67 6.54 22.13
C THR A 288 -9.40 5.98 23.50
N GLU A 289 -10.45 5.80 24.31
CA GLU A 289 -10.33 5.14 25.60
C GLU A 289 -9.62 3.80 25.41
N TRP A 290 -8.50 3.67 26.10
CA TRP A 290 -7.68 2.48 26.11
C TRP A 290 -7.26 2.20 27.54
N VAL A 291 -7.01 0.93 27.82
CA VAL A 291 -6.59 0.45 29.13
C VAL A 291 -5.13 0.06 29.03
N ALA A 292 -4.30 0.67 29.87
CA ALA A 292 -2.89 0.34 29.95
C ALA A 292 -2.68 -1.00 30.64
N VAL A 293 -1.66 -1.74 30.19
CA VAL A 293 -1.24 -2.97 30.85
C VAL A 293 0.27 -2.96 31.08
N ARG A 294 0.72 -3.66 32.11
CA ARG A 294 2.14 -3.86 32.39
C ARG A 294 2.80 -4.50 31.15
N PRO A 295 3.98 -4.00 30.70
CA PRO A 295 4.65 -4.42 29.47
C PRO A 295 5.34 -5.79 29.62
N GLU A 296 4.55 -6.82 29.91
CA GLU A 296 5.00 -8.18 30.22
C GLU A 296 4.76 -9.16 29.06
N LEU A 297 3.74 -8.88 28.24
CA LEU A 297 3.34 -9.77 27.16
C LEU A 297 4.01 -9.36 25.85
N VAL A 298 4.62 -10.32 25.16
CA VAL A 298 5.20 -10.14 23.83
C VAL A 298 4.44 -10.97 22.81
N CYS A 299 4.09 -10.35 21.68
CA CYS A 299 3.53 -11.03 20.53
C CYS A 299 4.32 -10.74 19.27
N GLU A 300 4.44 -11.76 18.41
CA GLU A 300 4.92 -11.59 17.06
C GLU A 300 3.75 -11.18 16.16
N VAL A 301 3.94 -10.11 15.38
CA VAL A 301 2.94 -9.60 14.45
C VAL A 301 3.51 -9.46 13.05
N THR A 302 2.69 -9.65 12.03
CA THR A 302 3.01 -9.26 10.65
C THR A 302 2.63 -7.82 10.39
N TYR A 303 3.47 -7.12 9.62
CA TYR A 303 3.17 -5.78 9.15
C TYR A 303 3.58 -5.60 7.68
N ASP A 304 2.89 -4.70 6.98
CA ASP A 304 3.22 -4.37 5.59
C ASP A 304 4.34 -3.32 5.54
N LYS A 305 4.07 -2.10 6.03
CA LYS A 305 4.97 -0.95 5.94
C LYS A 305 4.96 -0.12 7.22
N LEU A 306 6.06 0.62 7.39
CA LEU A 306 6.16 1.68 8.38
C LEU A 306 5.74 3.03 7.79
N GLU A 307 5.01 3.81 8.57
CA GLU A 307 4.78 5.24 8.37
C GLU A 307 5.95 6.00 9.02
N ALA A 308 6.60 6.87 8.24
CA ALA A 308 7.80 7.63 8.63
C ALA A 308 8.92 6.79 9.29
N GLY A 309 9.01 5.49 8.95
CA GLY A 309 10.00 4.57 9.51
C GLY A 309 9.82 4.24 10.99
N GLN A 310 8.67 4.56 11.61
CA GLN A 310 8.52 4.49 13.07
C GLN A 310 7.25 3.78 13.55
N ARG A 311 6.19 3.67 12.74
CA ARG A 311 4.91 3.05 13.16
C ARG A 311 4.32 2.19 12.06
N PHE A 312 3.59 1.14 12.41
CA PHE A 312 2.85 0.35 11.43
C PHE A 312 1.75 1.19 10.79
N ARG A 313 1.78 1.29 9.46
CA ARG A 313 0.81 2.07 8.68
C ARG A 313 -0.60 1.49 8.72
N HIS A 314 -0.72 0.17 8.83
CA HIS A 314 -2.00 -0.54 8.92
C HIS A 314 -2.07 -1.38 10.20
N ALA A 315 -3.26 -1.85 10.54
CA ALA A 315 -3.42 -2.86 11.59
C ALA A 315 -2.56 -4.09 11.25
N THR A 316 -1.84 -4.58 12.25
CA THR A 316 -0.93 -5.72 12.11
C THR A 316 -1.67 -7.04 12.30
N GLY A 317 -1.20 -8.10 11.64
CA GLY A 317 -1.73 -9.44 11.84
C GLY A 317 -1.07 -10.11 13.04
N PHE A 318 -1.84 -10.56 14.03
CA PHE A 318 -1.30 -11.37 15.12
C PHE A 318 -0.84 -12.73 14.57
N LEU A 319 0.40 -13.12 14.86
CA LEU A 319 0.91 -14.45 14.52
C LEU A 319 0.87 -15.38 15.73
N ARG A 320 1.57 -15.00 16.81
CA ARG A 320 1.72 -15.84 17.99
C ARG A 320 2.21 -15.05 19.20
N TRP A 321 2.01 -15.61 20.39
CA TRP A 321 2.68 -15.16 21.60
C TRP A 321 4.15 -15.58 21.59
N ARG A 322 5.03 -14.71 22.09
CA ARG A 322 6.47 -14.95 22.25
C ARG A 322 6.82 -15.03 23.73
N THR A 323 6.40 -16.12 24.36
CA THR A 323 6.68 -16.39 25.79
C THR A 323 8.17 -16.62 26.06
N ASP A 324 8.95 -16.86 25.01
CA ASP A 324 10.40 -17.04 25.00
C ASP A 324 11.19 -15.72 24.96
N LYS A 325 10.53 -14.59 24.65
CA LYS A 325 11.22 -13.31 24.42
C LYS A 325 10.97 -12.31 25.56
N PRO A 326 12.04 -11.78 26.20
CA PRO A 326 11.89 -10.70 27.18
C PRO A 326 11.37 -9.41 26.53
N PRO A 327 10.40 -8.69 27.13
CA PRO A 327 9.84 -7.45 26.57
C PRO A 327 10.88 -6.40 26.19
N LYS A 328 11.90 -6.18 27.04
CA LYS A 328 12.98 -5.20 26.79
C LYS A 328 13.86 -5.50 25.57
N LYS A 329 13.75 -6.70 24.97
CA LYS A 329 14.44 -7.09 23.73
C LYS A 329 13.60 -6.81 22.48
N CYS A 330 12.40 -6.25 22.63
CA CYS A 330 11.53 -5.84 21.53
C CYS A 330 11.87 -4.41 21.10
N GLY A 331 12.89 -4.25 20.25
CA GLY A 331 13.42 -2.95 19.84
C GLY A 331 13.16 -2.57 18.37
N PHE A 332 13.41 -1.29 18.06
CA PHE A 332 13.30 -0.73 16.70
C PHE A 332 14.29 -1.30 15.68
N ASP A 333 15.36 -1.95 16.14
CA ASP A 333 16.35 -2.64 15.31
C ASP A 333 15.73 -3.73 14.42
N GLN A 334 14.59 -4.30 14.86
CA GLN A 334 13.87 -5.35 14.15
C GLN A 334 13.11 -4.85 12.92
N ILE A 335 12.81 -3.55 12.87
CA ILE A 335 11.95 -2.95 11.85
C ILE A 335 12.72 -1.96 10.97
N ALA A 336 14.05 -1.98 11.01
CA ALA A 336 14.90 -1.08 10.24
C ALA A 336 14.62 -1.17 8.73
N SER A 337 14.61 0.00 8.07
CA SER A 337 14.25 0.16 6.66
C SER A 337 15.22 -0.55 5.72
N ALA A 338 14.70 -1.11 4.63
CA ALA A 338 15.49 -1.54 3.48
C ALA A 338 16.35 -0.40 2.93
N ALA A 339 17.48 -0.73 2.32
CA ALA A 339 18.42 0.22 1.71
C ALA A 339 17.71 1.10 0.68
N GLU A 340 17.97 2.40 0.68
CA GLU A 340 17.30 3.38 -0.19
C GLU A 340 17.53 3.05 -1.69
N PHE A 341 16.47 3.17 -2.49
CA PHE A 341 16.52 3.00 -3.94
C PHE A 341 15.76 4.14 -4.64
N ASP A 342 16.39 4.81 -5.61
CA ASP A 342 15.72 5.86 -6.38
C ASP A 342 14.79 5.25 -7.44
N VAL A 343 13.48 5.37 -7.22
CA VAL A 343 12.44 4.92 -8.15
C VAL A 343 12.59 5.50 -9.56
N ARG A 344 13.27 6.65 -9.73
CA ARG A 344 13.53 7.24 -11.05
C ARG A 344 14.44 6.36 -11.91
N GLY A 345 15.36 5.62 -11.28
CA GLY A 345 16.29 4.71 -11.97
C GLY A 345 15.57 3.57 -12.71
N ILE A 346 14.36 3.20 -12.27
CA ILE A 346 13.54 2.17 -12.93
C ILE A 346 13.21 2.57 -14.37
N PHE A 347 13.03 3.86 -14.63
CA PHE A 347 12.62 4.39 -15.93
C PHE A 347 13.77 4.92 -16.79
N GLN A 348 15.01 4.94 -16.26
CA GLN A 348 16.18 5.45 -16.97
C GLN A 348 16.89 4.38 -17.82
N SER A 349 16.52 3.10 -17.67
CA SER A 349 17.13 1.97 -18.38
C SER A 349 16.41 1.62 -19.70
N LYS A 350 16.34 2.58 -20.63
CA LYS A 350 15.98 2.31 -22.03
C LYS A 350 16.82 3.11 -23.00
#